data_AF-A0A7X3HQW4-F1
#
_entry.id   AF-A0A7X3HQW4-F1
#
_cell.length_a   1.000
_cell.length_b   1.000
_cell.length_c   1.000
_cell.angle_alpha   90.00
_cell.angle_beta   90.00
_cell.angle_gamma   90.00
#
_symmetry.space_group_name_H-M   'P 1'
#
loop_
_entity.id
_entity.type
_entity.pdbx_description
1 polymer ?
#
loop_
_entity_poly.entity_id
_entity_poly.type
_entity_poly.pdbx_seq_one_letter_code
_entity_poly.pdbx_strand_id
1 'polypeptide(L)'
;MYVCKLRELLEETHGSRAMVYKDLFALGCWLHLNGKRAVGEKIIKEVITSVSGLGNRTYLASVAKQIAGNEGGWAAEIFAHQEVNDLFASEAA
;
A
#
# COMPACT_ATOMS: atom_id res chain seq x y z
N MET A 1 -7.90 5.28 -9.62
CA MET A 1 -8.49 4.19 -10.44
C MET A 1 -7.50 3.05 -10.80
N TYR A 2 -6.41 2.89 -10.03
CA TYR A 2 -5.44 1.80 -10.20
C TYR A 2 -5.33 0.95 -8.92
N VAL A 3 -5.70 1.46 -7.74
CA VAL A 3 -5.44 0.79 -6.45
C VAL A 3 -6.40 -0.36 -6.16
N CYS A 4 -7.64 -0.33 -6.67
CA CYS A 4 -8.57 -1.47 -6.59
C CYS A 4 -7.91 -2.77 -7.05
N LYS A 5 -7.05 -2.66 -8.08
CA LYS A 5 -6.31 -3.80 -8.63
C LYS A 5 -5.23 -4.33 -7.69
N LEU A 6 -4.58 -3.49 -6.88
CA LEU A 6 -3.60 -3.97 -5.89
C LEU A 6 -4.32 -4.68 -4.74
N ARG A 7 -5.44 -4.11 -4.27
CA ARG A 7 -6.27 -4.74 -3.24
C ARG A 7 -6.73 -6.13 -3.68
N GLU A 8 -7.29 -6.23 -4.88
CA GLU A 8 -7.74 -7.50 -5.47
C GLU A 8 -6.60 -8.50 -5.60
N LEU A 9 -5.43 -8.07 -6.11
CA LEU A 9 -4.26 -8.94 -6.19
C LEU A 9 -3.79 -9.44 -4.82
N LEU A 10 -3.88 -8.61 -3.77
CA LEU A 10 -3.53 -9.01 -2.41
C LEU A 10 -4.52 -10.04 -1.85
N GLU A 11 -5.81 -9.86 -2.11
CA GLU A 11 -6.87 -10.80 -1.72
C GLU A 11 -6.72 -12.14 -2.43
N GLU A 12 -6.50 -12.12 -3.74
CA GLU A 12 -6.28 -13.33 -4.55
C GLU A 12 -5.00 -14.07 -4.16
N THR A 13 -3.90 -13.36 -3.90
CA THR A 13 -2.60 -13.99 -3.61
C THR A 13 -2.54 -14.54 -2.18
N HIS A 14 -3.06 -13.80 -1.20
CA HIS A 14 -2.82 -14.07 0.22
C HIS A 14 -4.04 -14.56 0.98
N GLY A 15 -5.24 -14.53 0.38
CA GLY A 15 -6.47 -15.00 0.99
C GLY A 15 -6.72 -14.37 2.36
N SER A 16 -6.84 -15.19 3.41
CA SER A 16 -7.07 -14.72 4.78
C SER A 16 -5.96 -13.80 5.33
N ARG A 17 -4.75 -13.85 4.76
CA ARG A 17 -3.62 -12.99 5.15
C ARG A 17 -3.60 -11.65 4.42
N ALA A 18 -4.48 -11.43 3.43
CA ALA A 18 -4.48 -10.21 2.62
C ALA A 18 -4.56 -8.94 3.48
N MET A 19 -5.31 -8.97 4.58
CA MET A 19 -5.42 -7.84 5.49
C MET A 19 -4.07 -7.37 6.05
N VAL A 20 -3.19 -8.29 6.43
CA VAL A 20 -1.84 -7.94 6.92
C VAL A 20 -1.05 -7.19 5.86
N TYR A 21 -1.15 -7.60 4.60
CA TYR A 21 -0.45 -6.93 3.51
C TYR A 21 -1.07 -5.57 3.13
N LYS A 22 -2.39 -5.42 3.26
CA LYS A 22 -3.07 -4.12 3.11
C LYS A 22 -2.62 -3.15 4.20
N ASP A 23 -2.53 -3.60 5.44
CA ASP A 23 -2.02 -2.82 6.56
C ASP A 23 -0.56 -2.41 6.34
N LEU A 24 0.30 -3.35 5.95
CA LEU A 24 1.70 -3.07 5.65
C LEU A 24 1.84 -2.06 4.50
N PHE A 25 1.00 -2.16 3.47
CA PHE A 25 1.00 -1.20 2.38
C PHE A 25 0.60 0.20 2.85
N ALA A 26 -0.53 0.32 3.56
CA ALA A 26 -0.99 1.59 4.12
C ALA A 26 0.04 2.19 5.10
N LEU A 27 0.63 1.37 5.97
CA LEU A 27 1.69 1.80 6.88
C LEU A 27 2.94 2.26 6.12
N GLY A 28 3.31 1.56 5.05
CA GLY A 28 4.40 1.97 4.16
C GLY A 28 4.13 3.34 3.52
N CYS A 29 2.91 3.58 3.05
CA CYS A 29 2.47 4.88 2.54
C CYS A 29 2.54 5.96 3.63
N TRP A 30 2.07 5.67 4.84
CA TRP A 30 2.12 6.60 5.97
C TRP A 30 3.56 6.99 6.33
N LEU A 31 4.45 6.00 6.45
CA LEU A 31 5.87 6.22 6.73
C LEU A 31 6.55 7.04 5.62
N HIS A 32 6.19 6.79 4.36
CA HIS A 32 6.73 7.52 3.23
C HIS A 32 6.29 9.00 3.26
N LEU A 33 5.00 9.24 3.52
CA LEU A 33 4.43 10.58 3.66
C LEU A 33 5.08 11.36 4.81
N ASN A 34 5.35 10.71 5.94
CA ASN A 34 5.94 11.30 7.14
C ASN A 34 7.48 11.39 7.14
N GLY A 35 8.08 11.45 5.96
CA GLY A 35 9.52 11.68 5.79
C GLY A 35 10.41 10.48 6.08
N LYS A 36 9.86 9.33 6.51
CA LYS A 36 10.60 8.04 6.62
C LYS A 36 10.64 7.32 5.27
N ARG A 37 10.98 8.06 4.21
CA ARG A 37 10.85 7.65 2.80
C ARG A 37 11.47 6.28 2.50
N ALA A 38 12.72 6.06 2.89
CA ALA A 38 13.41 4.79 2.60
C ALA A 38 12.74 3.57 3.27
N VAL A 39 12.22 3.74 4.49
CA VAL A 39 11.54 2.65 5.22
C VAL A 39 10.16 2.39 4.61
N GLY A 40 9.40 3.45 4.36
CA GLY A 40 8.11 3.34 3.68
C GLY A 40 8.24 2.68 2.30
N GLU A 41 9.19 3.15 1.48
CA GLU A 41 9.45 2.58 0.16
C GLU A 41 9.84 1.10 0.23
N LYS A 42 10.67 0.71 1.20
CA LYS A 42 11.04 -0.71 1.41
C LYS A 42 9.80 -1.57 1.68
N ILE A 43 8.93 -1.14 2.60
CA ILE A 43 7.73 -1.90 2.98
C ILE A 43 6.78 -2.00 1.79
N ILE A 44 6.56 -0.89 1.06
CA ILE A 44 5.68 -0.91 -0.11
C ILE A 44 6.23 -1.83 -1.20
N LYS A 45 7.54 -1.80 -1.47
CA LYS A 45 8.17 -2.72 -2.42
C LYS A 45 8.00 -4.18 -2.01
N GLU A 46 8.11 -4.50 -0.73
CA GLU A 46 7.90 -5.86 -0.23
C GLU A 46 6.47 -6.34 -0.51
N VAL A 47 5.47 -5.50 -0.19
CA VAL A 47 4.06 -5.82 -0.48
C VAL A 47 3.82 -6.00 -1.97
N ILE A 48 4.33 -5.09 -2.81
CA ILE A 48 4.21 -5.20 -4.27
C ILE A 48 4.87 -6.48 -4.79
N THR A 49 6.04 -6.83 -4.26
CA THR A 49 6.77 -8.04 -4.66
C THR A 49 6.01 -9.30 -4.28
N SER A 50 5.30 -9.28 -3.14
CA SER A 50 4.50 -10.42 -2.67
C SER A 50 3.39 -10.86 -3.63
N VAL A 51 2.89 -9.96 -4.49
CA VAL A 51 1.84 -10.24 -5.49
C VAL A 51 2.36 -10.31 -6.93
N SER A 52 3.68 -10.21 -7.12
CA SER A 52 4.30 -10.12 -8.46
C SER A 52 4.16 -11.38 -9.31
N GLY A 53 3.80 -12.52 -8.72
CA GLY A 53 3.51 -13.78 -9.42
C GLY A 53 2.14 -13.81 -10.12
N LEU A 54 1.17 -13.03 -9.64
CA LEU A 54 -0.18 -12.91 -10.20
C LEU A 54 -0.42 -11.54 -10.87
N GLY A 55 0.34 -10.52 -10.48
CA GLY A 55 0.16 -9.15 -10.95
C GLY A 55 0.78 -8.85 -12.31
N ASN A 56 0.15 -7.95 -13.05
CA ASN A 56 0.73 -7.32 -14.23
C ASN A 56 1.98 -6.51 -13.79
N ARG A 57 3.17 -6.99 -14.15
CA ARG A 57 4.48 -6.38 -13.78
C ARG A 57 4.55 -4.88 -14.11
N THR A 58 3.97 -4.46 -15.22
CA THR A 58 3.94 -3.05 -15.64
C THR A 58 3.09 -2.21 -14.69
N TYR A 59 1.94 -2.73 -14.28
CA TYR A 59 1.08 -2.09 -13.30
C TYR A 59 1.78 -1.97 -11.95
N LEU A 60 2.35 -3.06 -11.43
CA LEU A 60 3.05 -3.07 -10.14
C LEU A 60 4.27 -2.12 -10.12
N ALA A 61 5.02 -2.05 -11.22
CA ALA A 61 6.10 -1.07 -11.38
C ALA A 61 5.57 0.38 -11.42
N SER A 62 4.37 0.59 -11.98
CA SER A 62 3.72 1.91 -11.99
C SER A 62 3.27 2.33 -10.60
N VAL A 63 2.72 1.41 -9.79
CA VAL A 63 2.38 1.67 -8.37
C VAL A 63 3.63 2.18 -7.64
N ALA A 64 4.74 1.44 -7.74
CA ALA A 64 5.99 1.79 -7.06
C ALA A 64 6.52 3.18 -7.43
N LYS A 65 6.35 3.60 -8.70
CA LYS A 65 6.82 4.91 -9.19
C LYS A 65 5.89 6.08 -8.83
N GLN A 66 4.61 5.81 -8.58
CA GLN A 66 3.60 6.85 -8.37
C GLN A 66 3.23 7.06 -6.89
N ILE A 67 3.84 6.34 -5.95
CA ILE A 67 3.55 6.50 -4.52
C ILE A 67 3.86 7.91 -4.03
N ALA A 68 5.00 8.48 -4.44
CA ALA A 68 5.40 9.81 -4.02
C ALA A 68 4.37 10.86 -4.49
N GLY A 69 3.73 11.53 -3.53
CA GLY A 69 2.69 12.53 -3.79
C GLY A 69 1.27 11.98 -3.92
N ASN A 70 1.07 10.66 -3.80
CA ASN A 70 -0.26 10.04 -3.83
C ASN A 70 -0.53 9.16 -2.59
N GLU A 71 0.36 9.13 -1.61
CA GLU A 71 0.40 8.18 -0.50
C GLU A 71 -0.95 8.03 0.21
N GLY A 72 -1.59 9.15 0.54
CA GLY A 72 -2.89 9.16 1.21
C GLY A 72 -4.02 8.55 0.37
N GLY A 73 -4.04 8.80 -0.94
CA GLY A 73 -5.00 8.19 -1.85
C GLY A 73 -4.79 6.68 -1.99
N TRP A 74 -3.52 6.25 -2.09
CA TRP A 74 -3.17 4.83 -2.12
C TRP A 74 -3.52 4.11 -0.82
N ALA A 75 -3.27 4.73 0.33
CA ALA A 75 -3.63 4.17 1.64
C ALA A 75 -5.15 4.08 1.83
N ALA A 76 -5.92 5.09 1.41
CA ALA A 76 -7.37 5.08 1.52
C ALA A 76 -8.03 3.99 0.64
N GLU A 77 -7.49 3.75 -0.57
CA GLU A 77 -8.07 2.79 -1.50
C GLU A 77 -7.69 1.32 -1.21
N ILE A 78 -6.68 1.05 -0.36
CA ILE A 78 -6.24 -0.34 -0.08
C ILE A 78 -7.10 -1.08 0.95
N PHE A 79 -7.92 -0.34 1.72
CA PHE A 79 -8.82 -0.84 2.75
C PHE A 79 -8.08 -1.61 3.86
N ALA A 80 -7.11 -0.94 4.48
CA ALA A 80 -6.43 -1.41 5.69
C ALA A 80 -7.38 -1.38 6.91
N HIS A 81 -6.96 -1.99 8.03
CA HIS A 81 -7.67 -1.90 9.29
C HIS A 81 -7.80 -0.45 9.78
N GLN A 82 -8.85 -0.21 10.58
CA GLN A 82 -9.16 1.12 11.07
C GLN A 82 -8.00 1.73 11.86
N GLU A 83 -7.28 0.95 12.69
CA GLU A 83 -6.16 1.50 13.46
C GLU A 83 -5.03 2.04 12.57
N VAL A 84 -4.84 1.47 11.38
CA VAL A 84 -3.85 1.96 10.41
C VAL A 84 -4.37 3.18 9.67
N ASN A 85 -5.66 3.20 9.32
CA ASN A 85 -6.29 4.37 8.69
C ASN A 85 -6.29 5.59 9.62
N ASP A 86 -6.45 5.39 10.92
CA ASP A 86 -6.48 6.45 11.93
C ASP A 86 -5.15 7.23 11.99
N LEU A 87 -4.02 6.61 11.63
CA LEU A 87 -2.71 7.28 11.54
C LEU A 87 -2.72 8.47 10.56
N PHE A 88 -3.56 8.41 9.51
CA PHE A 88 -3.70 9.48 8.53
C PHE A 88 -4.65 10.59 9.00
N ALA A 89 -5.53 10.31 9.96
CA ALA A 89 -6.46 11.29 10.53
C ALA A 89 -5.83 12.10 11.68
N SER A 90 -4.92 11.49 12.45
CA SER A 90 -4.32 12.10 13.64
C SER A 90 -3.30 13.22 13.37
N GLU A 91 -2.84 13.38 12.13
CA GLU A 91 -1.84 14.39 11.74
C GLU A 91 -2.43 15.57 10.95
N ALA A 92 -3.75 15.60 10.75
CA ALA A 92 -4.46 16.73 10.14
C ALA A 92 -4.89 17.81 11.17
N ALA A 93 -4.45 17.70 12.42
CA ALA A 93 -4.80 18.58 13.54
C ALA A 93 -3.63 19.48 13.96
#